data_AF-A0AAG5CXF1-F1
#
_entry.id   AF-A0AAG5CXF1-F1
#
_cell.length_a   1.000
_cell.length_b   1.000
_cell.length_c   1.000
_cell.angle_alpha   90.00
_cell.angle_beta   90.00
_cell.angle_gamma   90.00
#
_symmetry.space_group_name_H-M   'P 1'
#
loop_
_entity.id
_entity.type
_entity.pdbx_description
1 polymer ?
#
loop_
_entity_poly.entity_id
_entity_poly.type
_entity_poly.pdbx_seq_one_letter_code
_entity_poly.pdbx_strand_id
1 'polypeptide(L)'
;MGRRADICNADRGRIVNSYLGQKSIGQIARDMSIHKSTVSCIVTKYLKTGSYCKERRQRNTPRKLSDEQIEAIGVWVAQDLSISLQTIVNRCQRQFGVLVSKTTVDKYLKHLCRTNETADTEYIMTGTNVEPEEKRMKEAQTQDGTGSTVTIGTHDGIFHCDEVLACFMLQQLPQYANAKIVRTRDQKRLEQCDIVVDVGGTFDRERHRYDHHQASFNETFGSLRPELGSRWDIRLSSAGLVYTYFGEDVVQAILKQKLPSTISPECLRAVYLKIYDGLISEIDAIDNGVPMFEGGEPRYNISTHLSARVAAFNPAWNEPPPAPESMERFEAAQAYVGKEFVDKVLYYAQRWWPGRDLVAKALASRKTVHESGEILELEQFCPWKEHLYQLEEEQNLSGVPKYVLYNNRENDWRVICVPNQPSSFVCRKFLAKPWRGVRDEELEKMSGIPGANFVHQSGFIGGNRTREGALKMAIASLEAAEEN
;
A
#
# COMPACT_ATOMS: atom_id res chain seq x y z
N MET A 1 17.64 -9.37 34.60
CA MET A 1 17.81 -8.02 35.19
C MET A 1 16.76 -7.09 34.60
N GLY A 2 15.73 -6.74 35.38
CA GLY A 2 14.61 -5.91 34.91
C GLY A 2 15.05 -4.48 34.58
N ARG A 3 14.58 -3.94 33.45
CA ARG A 3 14.79 -2.52 33.09
C ARG A 3 14.14 -1.65 34.17
N ARG A 4 14.89 -0.70 34.74
CA ARG A 4 14.37 0.30 35.68
C ARG A 4 13.34 1.17 34.94
N ALA A 5 12.11 1.24 35.46
CA ALA A 5 11.08 2.14 34.95
C ALA A 5 11.58 3.59 34.99
N ASP A 6 11.40 4.32 33.89
CA ASP A 6 11.85 5.70 33.71
C ASP A 6 10.85 6.64 34.41
N ILE A 7 11.29 7.38 35.45
CA ILE A 7 10.41 8.25 36.26
C ILE A 7 10.10 9.56 35.51
N CYS A 8 8.82 9.91 35.40
CA CYS A 8 8.35 11.13 34.74
C CYS A 8 8.80 12.42 35.47
N ASN A 9 8.83 13.57 34.77
CA ASN A 9 9.27 14.83 35.39
C ASN A 9 8.37 15.30 36.55
N ALA A 10 7.07 14.99 36.52
CA ALA A 10 6.15 15.32 37.61
C ALA A 10 6.53 14.58 38.92
N ASP A 11 6.83 13.29 38.82
CA ASP A 11 7.27 12.50 39.98
C ASP A 11 8.69 12.87 40.43
N ARG A 12 9.58 13.26 39.50
CA ARG A 12 10.88 13.85 39.86
C ARG A 12 10.72 15.14 40.66
N GLY A 13 9.72 15.97 40.35
CA GLY A 13 9.36 17.16 41.12
C GLY A 13 8.83 16.80 42.51
N ARG A 14 7.93 15.80 42.62
CA ARG A 14 7.43 15.31 43.92
C ARG A 14 8.53 14.77 44.83
N ILE A 15 9.51 14.08 44.26
CA ILE A 15 10.70 13.59 44.97
C ILE A 15 11.50 14.75 45.56
N VAL A 16 11.78 15.79 44.77
CA VAL A 16 12.53 16.95 45.24
C VAL A 16 11.75 17.75 46.28
N ASN A 17 10.45 17.97 46.07
CA ASN A 17 9.61 18.67 47.04
C ASN A 17 9.53 17.92 48.38
N SER A 18 9.44 16.58 48.34
CA SER A 18 9.45 15.75 49.54
C SER A 18 10.79 15.82 50.28
N TYR A 19 11.91 15.88 49.54
CA TYR A 19 13.24 16.05 50.12
C TYR A 19 13.42 17.43 50.74
N LEU A 20 12.97 18.50 50.08
CA LEU A 20 12.96 19.87 50.63
C LEU A 20 12.06 19.98 51.86
N GLY A 21 10.98 19.21 51.91
CA GLY A 21 10.13 19.00 53.08
C GLY A 21 10.73 18.13 54.19
N GLN A 22 12.06 17.95 54.22
CA GLN A 22 12.82 17.25 55.26
C GLN A 22 12.57 15.74 55.37
N LYS A 23 11.95 15.09 54.37
CA LYS A 23 11.87 13.62 54.34
C LYS A 23 13.21 13.01 53.91
N SER A 24 13.63 11.95 54.59
CA SER A 24 14.84 11.21 54.18
C SER A 24 14.65 10.50 52.83
N ILE A 25 15.74 10.30 52.08
CA ILE A 25 15.75 9.52 50.82
C ILE A 25 15.08 8.14 51.01
N GLY A 26 15.28 7.52 52.18
CA GLY A 26 14.69 6.22 52.53
C GLY A 26 13.20 6.25 52.81
N GLN A 27 12.65 7.37 53.31
CA GLN A 27 11.20 7.58 53.43
C GLN A 27 10.57 7.84 52.07
N ILE A 28 11.15 8.74 51.26
CA ILE A 28 10.64 9.07 49.92
C ILE A 28 10.57 7.84 49.02
N ALA A 29 11.60 6.98 49.07
CA ALA A 29 11.66 5.73 48.33
C ALA A 29 10.52 4.75 48.71
N ARG A 30 10.16 4.70 50.00
CA ARG A 30 9.06 3.86 50.50
C ARG A 30 7.70 4.45 50.12
N ASP A 31 7.50 5.74 50.36
CA ASP A 31 6.25 6.45 50.09
C ASP A 31 5.86 6.38 48.61
N MET A 32 6.84 6.45 47.71
CA MET A 32 6.62 6.45 46.26
C MET A 32 6.87 5.10 45.59
N SER A 33 7.17 4.04 46.35
CA SER A 33 7.48 2.69 45.81
C SER A 33 8.56 2.69 44.72
N ILE A 34 9.61 3.48 44.90
CA ILE A 34 10.73 3.63 43.95
C ILE A 34 12.06 3.28 44.60
N HIS A 35 13.00 2.77 43.80
CA HIS A 35 14.29 2.35 44.32
C HIS A 35 15.08 3.52 44.92
N LYS A 36 15.69 3.34 46.11
CA LYS A 36 16.45 4.38 46.84
C LYS A 36 17.52 5.05 45.97
N SER A 37 18.20 4.28 45.11
CA SER A 37 19.22 4.83 44.20
C SER A 37 18.64 5.83 43.20
N THR A 38 17.39 5.67 42.78
CA THR A 38 16.74 6.56 41.82
C THR A 38 16.39 7.89 42.49
N VAL A 39 15.82 7.84 43.70
CA VAL A 39 15.60 9.02 44.55
C VAL A 39 16.91 9.76 44.78
N SER A 40 17.96 9.03 45.16
CA SER A 40 19.29 9.60 45.39
C SER A 40 19.84 10.30 44.14
N CYS A 41 19.78 9.68 42.96
CA CYS A 41 20.26 10.31 41.72
C CYS A 41 19.51 11.61 41.38
N ILE A 42 18.19 11.64 41.60
CA ILE A 42 17.36 12.81 41.30
C ILE A 42 17.67 13.96 42.27
N VAL A 43 17.73 13.65 43.58
CA VAL A 43 18.07 14.63 44.62
C VAL A 43 19.49 15.16 44.42
N THR A 44 20.46 14.29 44.16
CA THR A 44 21.85 14.70 43.87
C THR A 44 21.93 15.58 42.62
N LYS A 45 21.19 15.27 41.55
CA LYS A 45 21.14 16.13 40.36
C LYS A 45 20.56 17.51 40.71
N TYR A 46 19.45 17.55 41.44
CA TYR A 46 18.82 18.80 41.85
C TYR A 46 19.76 19.65 42.72
N LEU A 47 20.43 19.06 43.70
CA LEU A 47 21.42 19.75 44.54
C LEU A 47 22.60 20.31 43.74
N LYS A 48 22.98 19.65 42.64
CA LYS A 48 24.09 20.09 41.77
C LYS A 48 23.70 21.14 40.74
N THR A 49 22.48 21.10 40.23
CA THR A 49 22.09 21.85 39.02
C THR A 49 20.88 22.76 39.21
N GLY A 50 20.20 22.69 40.35
CA GLY A 50 18.91 23.35 40.60
C GLY A 50 17.74 22.76 39.78
N SER A 51 17.98 21.78 38.91
CA SER A 51 16.98 21.20 38.03
C SER A 51 16.78 19.71 38.28
N TYR A 52 15.52 19.31 38.41
CA TYR A 52 15.14 17.89 38.45
C TYR A 52 14.69 17.36 37.10
N CYS A 53 14.56 18.20 36.07
CA CYS A 53 14.11 17.82 34.75
C CYS A 53 15.13 16.92 34.03
N LYS A 54 14.63 15.97 33.23
CA LYS A 54 15.47 15.17 32.33
C LYS A 54 15.96 16.07 31.18
N GLU A 55 17.26 16.12 30.94
CA GLU A 55 17.83 16.83 29.79
C GLU A 55 17.60 16.02 28.51
N ARG A 56 17.15 16.68 27.44
CA ARG A 56 17.14 16.11 26.09
C ARG A 56 18.57 16.06 25.58
N ARG A 57 19.07 14.87 25.25
CA ARG A 57 20.32 14.74 24.48
C ARG A 57 20.08 15.30 23.07
N GLN A 58 20.55 16.51 22.78
CA GLN A 58 20.62 16.98 21.40
C GLN A 58 21.72 16.22 20.67
N ARG A 59 21.34 15.44 19.65
CA ARG A 59 22.28 14.93 18.65
C ARG A 59 22.53 16.04 17.65
N ASN A 60 23.70 16.67 17.71
CA ASN A 60 24.15 17.61 16.68
C ASN A 60 24.75 16.80 15.52
N THR A 61 23.92 16.43 14.53
CA THR A 61 24.41 15.86 13.27
C THR A 61 24.57 16.97 12.24
N PRO A 62 25.75 17.16 11.63
CA PRO A 62 25.96 18.19 10.61
C PRO A 62 25.05 17.97 9.40
N ARG A 63 24.51 19.07 8.85
CA ARG A 63 23.67 19.07 7.65
C ARG A 63 24.52 18.68 6.43
N LYS A 64 23.91 17.94 5.49
CA LYS A 64 24.61 17.46 4.28
C LYS A 64 24.63 18.48 3.13
N LEU A 65 23.75 19.48 3.17
CA LEU A 65 23.67 20.57 2.21
C LEU A 65 23.81 21.89 2.96
N SER A 66 24.51 22.85 2.38
CA SER A 66 24.56 24.23 2.89
C SER A 66 23.25 24.96 2.59
N ASP A 67 23.03 26.09 3.24
CA ASP A 67 21.80 26.86 3.06
C ASP A 67 21.70 27.42 1.62
N GLU A 68 22.82 27.81 0.98
CA GLU A 68 22.83 28.25 -0.42
C GLU A 68 22.44 27.12 -1.40
N GLN A 69 22.86 25.88 -1.10
CA GLN A 69 22.51 24.71 -1.90
C GLN A 69 21.04 24.35 -1.77
N ILE A 70 20.45 24.56 -0.59
CA ILE A 70 19.03 24.33 -0.33
C ILE A 70 18.19 25.38 -1.08
N GLU A 71 18.61 26.64 -1.08
CA GLU A 71 17.95 27.71 -1.83
C GLU A 71 17.96 27.43 -3.34
N ALA A 72 19.09 27.01 -3.89
CA ALA A 72 19.21 26.63 -5.30
C ALA A 72 18.28 25.46 -5.69
N ILE A 73 18.13 24.47 -4.79
CA ILE A 73 17.15 23.39 -4.98
C ILE A 73 15.72 23.94 -5.01
N GLY A 74 15.39 24.90 -4.15
CA GLY A 74 14.11 25.60 -4.14
C GLY A 74 13.81 26.29 -5.48
N VAL A 75 14.81 26.98 -6.06
CA VAL A 75 14.69 27.61 -7.39
C VAL A 75 14.42 26.58 -8.49
N TRP A 76 15.10 25.43 -8.48
CA TRP A 76 14.87 24.41 -9.51
C TRP A 76 13.46 23.82 -9.46
N VAL A 77 12.89 23.65 -8.26
CA VAL A 77 11.52 23.18 -8.08
C VAL A 77 10.51 24.25 -8.47
N ALA A 78 10.79 25.52 -8.18
CA ALA A 78 9.94 26.63 -8.61
C ALA A 78 9.89 26.79 -10.14
N GLN A 79 10.98 26.47 -10.83
CA GLN A 79 11.07 26.52 -12.30
C GLN A 79 10.40 25.33 -13.00
N ASP A 80 10.38 24.17 -12.35
CA ASP A 80 9.75 22.95 -12.86
C ASP A 80 9.17 22.13 -11.70
N LEU A 81 7.87 22.30 -11.46
CA LEU A 81 7.14 21.60 -10.40
C LEU A 81 7.05 20.07 -10.64
N SER A 82 7.40 19.60 -11.84
CA SER A 82 7.43 18.17 -12.18
C SER A 82 8.81 17.53 -12.02
N ILE A 83 9.84 18.31 -11.63
CA ILE A 83 11.21 17.82 -11.53
C ILE A 83 11.32 16.65 -10.54
N SER A 84 11.82 15.50 -11.03
CA SER A 84 11.93 14.32 -10.18
C SER A 84 13.02 14.48 -9.11
N LEU A 85 12.83 13.86 -7.94
CA LEU A 85 13.85 13.81 -6.88
C LEU A 85 15.20 13.25 -7.38
N GLN A 86 15.18 12.31 -8.33
CA GLN A 86 16.41 11.77 -8.92
C GLN A 86 17.12 12.83 -9.77
N THR A 87 16.37 13.66 -10.48
CA THR A 87 16.90 14.75 -11.30
C THR A 87 17.57 15.80 -10.41
N ILE A 88 16.96 16.18 -9.28
CA ILE A 88 17.57 17.10 -8.31
C ILE A 88 18.85 16.50 -7.71
N VAL A 89 18.83 15.23 -7.29
CA VAL A 89 20.03 14.53 -6.78
C VAL A 89 21.17 14.57 -7.79
N ASN A 90 20.89 14.25 -9.05
CA ASN A 90 21.89 14.28 -10.11
C ASN A 90 22.42 15.69 -10.35
N ARG A 91 21.57 16.71 -10.20
CA ARG A 91 21.93 18.12 -10.36
C ARG A 91 22.79 18.63 -9.20
N CYS A 92 22.50 18.24 -7.96
CA CYS A 92 23.37 18.52 -6.81
C CYS A 92 24.77 17.93 -6.99
N GLN A 93 24.87 16.69 -7.50
CA GLN A 93 26.17 16.08 -7.77
C GLN A 93 26.93 16.81 -8.89
N ARG A 94 26.24 17.24 -9.96
CA ARG A 94 26.87 17.93 -11.09
C ARG A 94 27.26 19.38 -10.79
N GLN A 95 26.42 20.12 -10.07
CA GLN A 95 26.61 21.56 -9.85
C GLN A 95 27.35 21.89 -8.55
N PHE A 96 27.18 21.06 -7.50
CA PHE A 96 27.80 21.31 -6.20
C PHE A 96 28.83 20.25 -5.81
N GLY A 97 28.96 19.15 -6.56
CA GLY A 97 29.85 18.05 -6.21
C GLY A 97 29.39 17.25 -4.99
N VAL A 98 28.17 17.49 -4.48
CA VAL A 98 27.67 16.88 -3.25
C VAL A 98 26.79 15.67 -3.55
N LEU A 99 27.17 14.52 -2.99
CA LEU A 99 26.40 13.28 -3.10
C LEU A 99 25.30 13.24 -2.02
N VAL A 100 24.05 13.41 -2.42
CA VAL A 100 22.87 13.35 -1.54
C VAL A 100 21.90 12.25 -1.97
N SER A 101 21.17 11.65 -1.03
CA SER A 101 20.13 10.68 -1.35
C SER A 101 18.80 11.37 -1.67
N LYS A 102 17.89 10.68 -2.38
CA LYS A 102 16.52 11.16 -2.61
C LYS A 102 15.81 11.52 -1.31
N THR A 103 16.01 10.74 -0.25
CA THR A 103 15.43 10.97 1.07
C THR A 103 15.95 12.25 1.72
N THR A 104 17.21 12.63 1.47
CA THR A 104 17.76 13.89 1.96
C THR A 104 17.12 15.07 1.23
N VAL A 105 17.02 15.00 -0.11
CA VAL A 105 16.36 16.05 -0.91
C VAL A 105 14.89 16.21 -0.54
N ASP A 106 14.15 15.11 -0.44
CA ASP A 106 12.73 15.11 -0.03
C ASP A 106 12.50 15.78 1.33
N LYS A 107 13.38 15.53 2.30
CA LYS A 107 13.31 16.20 3.62
C LYS A 107 13.52 17.70 3.54
N TYR A 108 14.43 18.18 2.70
CA TYR A 108 14.66 19.61 2.51
C TYR A 108 13.52 20.29 1.77
N LEU A 109 12.95 19.64 0.74
CA LEU A 109 11.78 20.17 0.03
C LEU A 109 10.56 20.31 0.96
N LYS A 110 10.30 19.30 1.80
CA LYS A 110 9.26 19.37 2.83
C LYS A 110 9.51 20.48 3.85
N HIS A 111 10.77 20.82 4.11
CA HIS A 111 11.11 21.93 4.99
C HIS A 111 10.88 23.29 4.30
N LEU A 112 11.28 23.43 3.04
CA LEU A 112 11.05 24.63 2.23
C LEU A 112 9.56 24.95 2.06
N CYS A 113 8.72 23.94 1.82
CA CYS A 113 7.26 24.14 1.76
C CYS A 113 6.70 24.68 3.08
N ARG A 114 7.19 24.17 4.22
CA ARG A 114 6.77 24.62 5.56
C ARG A 114 7.26 26.02 5.91
N THR A 115 8.45 26.43 5.43
CA THR A 115 8.98 27.77 5.68
C THR A 115 8.34 28.83 4.79
N ASN A 116 7.91 28.46 3.57
CA ASN A 116 7.17 29.36 2.69
C ASN A 116 5.74 29.62 3.19
N GLU A 117 5.07 28.61 3.76
CA GLU A 117 3.77 28.79 4.43
C GLU A 117 3.84 29.76 5.63
N THR A 118 4.99 29.84 6.32
CA THR A 118 5.19 30.79 7.42
C THR A 118 5.53 32.21 6.96
N ALA A 119 6.15 32.36 5.78
CA ALA A 119 6.52 33.68 5.22
C ALA A 119 5.30 34.45 4.68
N ASP A 120 4.31 33.75 4.12
CA ASP A 120 3.04 34.35 3.68
C ASP A 120 2.20 34.89 4.85
N THR A 121 2.34 34.34 6.06
CA THR A 121 1.69 34.85 7.27
C THR A 121 2.32 36.12 7.86
N GLU A 122 3.61 36.38 7.61
CA GLU A 122 4.30 37.56 8.15
C GLU A 122 4.10 38.81 7.28
N TYR A 123 3.88 38.66 5.97
CA TYR A 123 3.62 39.78 5.05
C TYR A 123 2.20 40.39 5.20
N ILE A 124 1.24 39.64 5.77
CA ILE A 124 -0.16 40.08 5.91
C ILE A 124 -0.34 41.11 7.06
N MET A 125 0.68 41.33 7.91
CA MET A 125 0.55 42.23 9.07
C MET A 125 0.96 43.70 8.83
N THR A 126 1.48 44.08 7.66
CA THR A 126 1.83 45.50 7.40
C THR A 126 1.58 45.93 5.96
N GLY A 127 0.45 46.60 5.71
CA GLY A 127 0.38 47.68 4.70
C GLY A 127 -0.37 47.40 3.39
N THR A 128 -1.52 48.07 3.29
CA THR A 128 -2.17 48.64 2.08
C THR A 128 -2.78 47.74 1.00
N ASN A 129 -4.11 47.83 0.92
CA ASN A 129 -5.06 47.45 -0.14
C ASN A 129 -4.52 47.51 -1.57
N VAL A 130 -4.47 46.35 -2.25
CA VAL A 130 -4.85 46.16 -3.66
C VAL A 130 -5.35 44.72 -3.83
N GLU A 131 -6.60 44.51 -4.26
CA GLU A 131 -7.13 43.17 -4.61
C GLU A 131 -6.66 42.73 -6.00
N PRO A 132 -6.24 41.46 -6.22
CA PRO A 132 -6.04 40.91 -7.54
C PRO A 132 -7.30 40.23 -8.11
N GLU A 133 -7.52 40.49 -9.40
CA GLU A 133 -8.68 40.22 -10.25
C GLU A 133 -8.99 38.73 -10.57
N GLU A 134 -8.58 37.76 -9.74
CA GLU A 134 -8.79 36.32 -10.02
C GLU A 134 -10.02 35.71 -9.31
N LYS A 135 -10.69 36.45 -8.43
CA LYS A 135 -11.92 35.98 -7.76
C LYS A 135 -13.18 36.00 -8.65
N ARG A 136 -13.12 36.59 -9.85
CA ARG A 136 -14.33 36.85 -10.64
C ARG A 136 -14.74 35.73 -11.63
N MET A 137 -14.02 34.60 -11.66
CA MET A 137 -14.40 33.46 -12.52
C MET A 137 -14.73 32.16 -11.77
N LYS A 138 -14.82 32.16 -10.43
CA LYS A 138 -15.30 31.00 -9.66
C LYS A 138 -16.64 31.19 -8.95
N GLU A 139 -17.23 32.38 -8.98
CA GLU A 139 -18.52 32.65 -8.32
C GLU A 139 -19.74 32.57 -9.25
N ALA A 140 -19.59 32.09 -10.49
CA ALA A 140 -20.69 31.96 -11.44
C ALA A 140 -21.33 30.56 -11.52
N GLN A 141 -20.90 29.59 -10.70
CA GLN A 141 -21.49 28.25 -10.67
C GLN A 141 -21.54 27.64 -9.26
N THR A 142 -22.19 28.31 -8.32
CA THR A 142 -22.86 27.65 -7.18
C THR A 142 -23.88 28.63 -6.60
N GLN A 143 -24.98 28.83 -7.32
CA GLN A 143 -26.25 29.13 -6.69
C GLN A 143 -27.12 27.89 -6.88
N ASP A 144 -27.02 26.95 -5.95
CA ASP A 144 -28.21 26.23 -5.50
C ASP A 144 -27.96 25.50 -4.17
N GLY A 145 -28.93 25.59 -3.26
CA GLY A 145 -29.13 24.65 -2.15
C GLY A 145 -28.37 24.88 -0.84
N THR A 146 -29.10 25.32 0.18
CA THR A 146 -28.82 25.02 1.60
C THR A 146 -28.91 23.49 1.86
N GLY A 147 -27.96 22.71 1.34
CA GLY A 147 -27.89 21.26 1.52
C GLY A 147 -27.15 20.90 2.81
N SER A 148 -27.75 20.09 3.68
CA SER A 148 -27.06 19.50 4.83
C SER A 148 -25.81 18.74 4.37
N THR A 149 -24.70 18.89 5.09
CA THR A 149 -23.49 18.10 4.83
C THR A 149 -23.80 16.62 4.93
N VAL A 150 -23.56 15.87 3.86
CA VAL A 150 -23.73 14.41 3.82
C VAL A 150 -22.82 13.76 4.87
N THR A 151 -23.28 12.68 5.50
CA THR A 151 -22.61 12.03 6.62
C THR A 151 -22.45 10.53 6.42
N ILE A 152 -21.27 10.02 6.83
CA ILE A 152 -20.96 8.59 6.86
C ILE A 152 -20.80 8.18 8.33
N GLY A 153 -21.70 7.35 8.83
CA GLY A 153 -21.65 6.80 10.19
C GLY A 153 -20.75 5.56 10.27
N THR A 154 -19.91 5.48 11.30
CA THR A 154 -19.15 4.28 11.66
C THR A 154 -18.88 4.25 13.17
N HIS A 155 -18.28 3.19 13.71
CA HIS A 155 -18.07 3.09 15.15
C HIS A 155 -16.88 3.92 15.69
N ASP A 156 -16.94 4.26 16.97
CA ASP A 156 -15.96 5.05 17.71
C ASP A 156 -14.91 4.21 18.47
N GLY A 157 -14.82 2.91 18.17
CA GLY A 157 -13.87 1.98 18.81
C GLY A 157 -12.47 1.99 18.18
N ILE A 158 -11.71 0.93 18.52
CA ILE A 158 -10.55 0.51 17.73
C ILE A 158 -11.05 0.29 16.31
N PHE A 159 -10.47 1.01 15.34
CA PHE A 159 -10.88 0.88 13.96
C PHE A 159 -10.11 -0.23 13.23
N HIS A 160 -10.79 -0.89 12.31
CA HIS A 160 -10.28 -1.94 11.47
C HIS A 160 -9.96 -1.38 10.08
N CYS A 161 -9.66 -2.28 9.14
CA CYS A 161 -9.30 -1.86 7.79
C CYS A 161 -10.52 -1.64 6.92
N ASP A 162 -11.59 -2.38 7.20
CA ASP A 162 -12.73 -2.47 6.32
C ASP A 162 -13.58 -1.20 6.39
N GLU A 163 -13.88 -0.67 7.58
CA GLU A 163 -14.66 0.56 7.74
C GLU A 163 -13.86 1.80 7.33
N VAL A 164 -12.53 1.79 7.56
CA VAL A 164 -11.63 2.85 7.06
C VAL A 164 -11.62 2.87 5.53
N LEU A 165 -11.50 1.71 4.88
CA LEU A 165 -11.53 1.61 3.42
C LEU A 165 -12.92 1.92 2.85
N ALA A 166 -14.00 1.46 3.50
CA ALA A 166 -15.37 1.77 3.12
C ALA A 166 -15.62 3.27 3.09
N CYS A 167 -15.22 3.99 4.14
CA CYS A 167 -15.28 5.46 4.19
C CYS A 167 -14.51 6.11 3.05
N PHE A 168 -13.27 5.65 2.79
CA PHE A 168 -12.44 6.17 1.69
C PHE A 168 -13.10 5.98 0.33
N MET A 169 -13.62 4.77 0.05
CA MET A 169 -14.25 4.43 -1.23
C MET A 169 -15.48 5.28 -1.50
N LEU A 170 -16.36 5.43 -0.50
CA LEU A 170 -17.54 6.28 -0.62
C LEU A 170 -17.15 7.72 -0.99
N GLN A 171 -16.15 8.29 -0.31
CA GLN A 171 -15.66 9.65 -0.58
C GLN A 171 -15.02 9.84 -1.96
N GLN A 172 -14.83 8.78 -2.77
CA GLN A 172 -14.43 8.95 -4.18
C GLN A 172 -15.62 9.29 -5.08
N LEU A 173 -16.85 9.09 -4.61
CA LEU A 173 -18.06 9.34 -5.37
C LEU A 173 -18.54 10.78 -5.20
N PRO A 174 -19.06 11.44 -6.25
CA PRO A 174 -19.51 12.83 -6.18
C PRO A 174 -20.50 13.11 -5.05
N GLN A 175 -21.43 12.18 -4.79
CA GLN A 175 -22.44 12.35 -3.74
C GLN A 175 -21.87 12.33 -2.31
N TYR A 176 -20.69 11.73 -2.09
CA TYR A 176 -20.06 11.62 -0.77
C TYR A 176 -18.69 12.33 -0.71
N ALA A 177 -18.27 13.05 -1.75
CA ALA A 177 -16.92 13.60 -1.87
C ALA A 177 -16.51 14.50 -0.69
N ASN A 178 -17.49 15.24 -0.14
CA ASN A 178 -17.32 16.11 1.03
C ASN A 178 -18.03 15.57 2.28
N ALA A 179 -18.36 14.27 2.31
CA ALA A 179 -19.13 13.70 3.40
C ALA A 179 -18.31 13.70 4.70
N LYS A 180 -18.94 14.12 5.80
CA LYS A 180 -18.35 14.12 7.13
C LYS A 180 -18.47 12.73 7.75
N ILE A 181 -17.36 12.20 8.25
CA ILE A 181 -17.36 10.93 8.98
C ILE A 181 -17.82 11.18 10.42
N VAL A 182 -18.84 10.46 10.85
CA VAL A 182 -19.41 10.49 12.19
C VAL A 182 -19.08 9.17 12.87
N ARG A 183 -18.12 9.20 13.80
CA ARG A 183 -17.72 8.02 14.58
C ARG A 183 -18.52 7.95 15.88
N THR A 184 -19.42 6.97 16.01
CA THR A 184 -20.27 6.79 17.19
C THR A 184 -20.93 5.41 17.22
N ARG A 185 -21.33 4.95 18.42
CA ARG A 185 -22.26 3.81 18.60
C ARG A 185 -23.66 4.24 19.04
N ASP A 186 -23.94 5.54 19.12
CA ASP A 186 -25.27 6.04 19.46
C ASP A 186 -26.23 5.84 18.28
N GLN A 187 -27.17 4.92 18.45
CA GLN A 187 -28.15 4.56 17.42
C GLN A 187 -28.93 5.77 16.88
N LYS A 188 -29.27 6.75 17.73
CA LYS A 188 -30.01 7.95 17.28
C LYS A 188 -29.18 8.82 16.36
N ARG A 189 -27.87 8.89 16.58
CA ARG A 189 -26.93 9.60 15.70
C ARG A 189 -26.70 8.83 14.41
N LEU A 190 -26.62 7.50 14.47
CA LEU A 190 -26.47 6.64 13.29
C LEU A 190 -27.72 6.66 12.39
N GLU A 191 -28.92 6.77 12.96
CA GLU A 191 -30.17 6.93 12.22
C GLU A 191 -30.24 8.24 11.42
N GLN A 192 -29.52 9.28 11.86
CA GLN A 192 -29.42 10.56 11.17
C GLN A 192 -28.37 10.56 10.06
N CYS A 193 -27.50 9.53 9.99
CA CYS A 193 -26.48 9.44 8.95
C CYS A 193 -27.06 8.96 7.62
N ASP A 194 -26.60 9.56 6.53
CA ASP A 194 -27.03 9.24 5.16
C ASP A 194 -26.64 7.81 4.76
N ILE A 195 -25.46 7.37 5.20
CA ILE A 195 -24.94 6.01 5.01
C ILE A 195 -24.21 5.57 6.28
N VAL A 196 -24.33 4.31 6.65
CA VAL A 196 -23.67 3.74 7.84
C VAL A 196 -22.94 2.47 7.47
N VAL A 197 -21.70 2.34 7.94
CA VAL A 197 -20.81 1.21 7.71
C VAL A 197 -20.30 0.67 9.05
N ASP A 198 -20.18 -0.65 9.16
CA ASP A 198 -19.52 -1.35 10.28
C ASP A 198 -20.16 -1.16 11.67
N VAL A 199 -21.36 -0.59 11.70
CA VAL A 199 -22.10 -0.32 12.93
C VAL A 199 -23.60 -0.21 12.67
N GLY A 200 -24.40 -0.44 13.72
CA GLY A 200 -25.86 -0.28 13.69
C GLY A 200 -26.63 -1.60 13.68
N GLY A 201 -25.93 -2.74 13.60
CA GLY A 201 -26.50 -4.08 13.75
C GLY A 201 -27.41 -4.51 12.61
N THR A 202 -27.30 -3.90 11.43
CA THR A 202 -28.15 -4.25 10.28
C THR A 202 -27.44 -4.05 8.93
N PHE A 203 -27.61 -5.03 8.04
CA PHE A 203 -27.39 -4.86 6.61
C PHE A 203 -28.74 -4.61 5.91
N ASP A 204 -28.85 -3.44 5.30
CA ASP A 204 -30.01 -3.02 4.50
C ASP A 204 -29.51 -2.10 3.38
N ARG A 205 -29.49 -2.63 2.16
CA ARG A 205 -29.03 -1.89 0.96
C ARG A 205 -29.88 -0.67 0.69
N GLU A 206 -31.21 -0.79 0.77
CA GLU A 206 -32.15 0.29 0.43
C GLU A 206 -32.01 1.46 1.40
N ARG A 207 -31.69 1.16 2.66
CA ARG A 207 -31.45 2.16 3.71
C ARG A 207 -29.98 2.54 3.86
N HIS A 208 -29.09 2.11 2.97
CA HIS A 208 -27.66 2.37 3.05
C HIS A 208 -27.04 2.02 4.42
N ARG A 209 -27.38 0.84 4.95
CA ARG A 209 -26.80 0.27 6.16
C ARG A 209 -25.96 -0.94 5.78
N TYR A 210 -24.66 -0.87 6.04
CA TYR A 210 -23.67 -1.83 5.58
C TYR A 210 -22.88 -2.42 6.75
N ASP A 211 -23.58 -2.87 7.79
CA ASP A 211 -22.97 -3.60 8.91
C ASP A 211 -23.13 -5.11 8.69
N HIS A 212 -22.06 -5.87 8.92
CA HIS A 212 -21.99 -7.33 8.71
C HIS A 212 -22.06 -8.16 10.01
N HIS A 213 -22.10 -7.52 11.19
CA HIS A 213 -21.97 -8.17 12.49
C HIS A 213 -23.15 -9.05 12.94
N GLN A 214 -24.22 -9.14 12.15
CA GLN A 214 -25.40 -9.92 12.55
C GLN A 214 -25.13 -11.41 12.41
N ALA A 215 -25.59 -12.21 13.39
CA ALA A 215 -25.48 -13.68 13.31
C ALA A 215 -26.17 -14.27 12.06
N SER A 216 -27.19 -13.58 11.54
CA SER A 216 -27.90 -13.96 10.31
C SER A 216 -27.17 -13.58 9.02
N PHE A 217 -26.18 -12.68 9.09
CA PHE A 217 -25.49 -12.20 7.90
C PHE A 217 -24.50 -13.25 7.40
N ASN A 218 -24.73 -13.72 6.17
CA ASN A 218 -23.93 -14.75 5.49
C ASN A 218 -23.70 -14.42 4.01
N GLU A 219 -23.90 -13.16 3.63
CA GLU A 219 -23.73 -12.73 2.24
C GLU A 219 -22.25 -12.69 1.85
N THR A 220 -22.01 -13.09 0.61
CA THR A 220 -20.70 -13.16 -0.04
C THR A 220 -20.76 -12.35 -1.33
N PHE A 221 -19.62 -12.05 -1.94
CA PHE A 221 -19.63 -11.42 -3.26
C PHE A 221 -20.33 -12.31 -4.30
N GLY A 222 -20.12 -13.63 -4.25
CA GLY A 222 -20.77 -14.58 -5.15
C GLY A 222 -22.28 -14.67 -4.97
N SER A 223 -22.81 -14.48 -3.75
CA SER A 223 -24.27 -14.46 -3.51
C SER A 223 -24.92 -13.15 -3.94
N LEU A 224 -24.25 -12.01 -3.78
CA LEU A 224 -24.78 -10.69 -4.13
C LEU A 224 -24.54 -10.28 -5.58
N ARG A 225 -23.54 -10.86 -6.26
CA ARG A 225 -23.19 -10.61 -7.68
C ARG A 225 -23.07 -11.93 -8.48
N PRO A 226 -24.12 -12.78 -8.52
CA PRO A 226 -24.04 -14.09 -9.16
C PRO A 226 -23.73 -13.99 -10.67
N GLU A 227 -24.03 -12.87 -11.32
CA GLU A 227 -23.73 -12.61 -12.74
C GLU A 227 -22.23 -12.39 -13.02
N LEU A 228 -21.41 -12.20 -11.98
CA LEU A 228 -19.96 -12.08 -12.08
C LEU A 228 -19.23 -13.39 -11.77
N GLY A 229 -19.95 -14.41 -11.30
CA GLY A 229 -19.44 -15.73 -10.94
C GLY A 229 -19.56 -16.03 -9.45
N SER A 230 -19.65 -17.32 -9.11
CA SER A 230 -19.91 -17.81 -7.75
C SER A 230 -18.68 -18.28 -6.98
N ARG A 231 -17.47 -18.05 -7.50
CA ARG A 231 -16.21 -18.54 -6.91
C ARG A 231 -15.79 -17.81 -5.62
N TRP A 232 -16.41 -16.67 -5.33
CA TRP A 232 -16.09 -15.85 -4.16
C TRP A 232 -17.09 -16.12 -3.05
N ASP A 233 -16.69 -16.97 -2.10
CA ASP A 233 -17.49 -17.51 -1.00
C ASP A 233 -17.09 -16.95 0.38
N ILE A 234 -16.20 -15.96 0.41
CA ILE A 234 -15.83 -15.24 1.62
C ILE A 234 -16.97 -14.31 2.03
N ARG A 235 -17.39 -14.40 3.31
CA ARG A 235 -18.38 -13.49 3.90
C ARG A 235 -17.86 -12.05 3.83
N LEU A 236 -18.70 -11.12 3.39
CA LEU A 236 -18.30 -9.72 3.23
C LEU A 236 -18.16 -9.02 4.59
N SER A 237 -17.19 -8.12 4.72
CA SER A 237 -17.19 -7.07 5.75
C SER A 237 -17.78 -5.78 5.18
N SER A 238 -17.70 -4.66 5.91
CA SER A 238 -18.25 -3.39 5.43
C SER A 238 -17.52 -2.86 4.20
N ALA A 239 -16.20 -3.10 4.07
CA ALA A 239 -15.47 -2.82 2.83
C ALA A 239 -16.02 -3.64 1.66
N GLY A 240 -16.19 -4.95 1.85
CA GLY A 240 -16.75 -5.85 0.84
C GLY A 240 -18.14 -5.44 0.40
N LEU A 241 -19.02 -5.09 1.34
CA LEU A 241 -20.38 -4.60 1.06
C LEU A 241 -20.37 -3.30 0.25
N VAL A 242 -19.61 -2.29 0.68
CA VAL A 242 -19.49 -1.03 -0.07
C VAL A 242 -18.89 -1.27 -1.45
N TYR A 243 -17.84 -2.09 -1.55
CA TYR A 243 -17.23 -2.39 -2.84
C TYR A 243 -18.15 -3.17 -3.78
N THR A 244 -18.97 -4.07 -3.26
CA THR A 244 -19.94 -4.86 -4.03
C THR A 244 -20.93 -3.96 -4.76
N TYR A 245 -21.44 -2.93 -4.08
CA TYR A 245 -22.48 -2.05 -4.63
C TYR A 245 -21.98 -0.78 -5.28
N PHE A 246 -20.83 -0.24 -4.85
CA PHE A 246 -20.30 1.03 -5.33
C PHE A 246 -18.96 0.89 -6.07
N GLY A 247 -18.33 -0.29 -6.04
CA GLY A 247 -16.93 -0.43 -6.46
C GLY A 247 -16.66 -0.14 -7.93
N GLU A 248 -17.59 -0.44 -8.84
CA GLU A 248 -17.45 -0.08 -10.27
C GLU A 248 -17.44 1.45 -10.45
N ASP A 249 -18.34 2.17 -9.78
CA ASP A 249 -18.41 3.63 -9.79
C ASP A 249 -17.18 4.26 -9.14
N VAL A 250 -16.71 3.69 -8.02
CA VAL A 250 -15.50 4.14 -7.31
C VAL A 250 -14.27 3.99 -8.19
N VAL A 251 -14.08 2.81 -8.80
CA VAL A 251 -12.97 2.56 -9.73
C VAL A 251 -13.07 3.52 -10.91
N GLN A 252 -14.25 3.70 -11.49
CA GLN A 252 -14.45 4.61 -12.61
C GLN A 252 -14.13 6.07 -12.22
N ALA A 253 -14.55 6.53 -11.05
CA ALA A 253 -14.28 7.88 -10.56
C ALA A 253 -12.77 8.13 -10.38
N ILE A 254 -12.06 7.19 -9.77
CA ILE A 254 -10.60 7.26 -9.61
C ILE A 254 -9.91 7.32 -10.98
N LEU A 255 -10.29 6.44 -11.91
CA LEU A 255 -9.67 6.37 -13.24
C LEU A 255 -9.94 7.64 -14.05
N LYS A 256 -11.17 8.19 -14.02
CA LYS A 256 -11.51 9.47 -14.65
C LYS A 256 -10.70 10.63 -14.09
N GLN A 257 -10.42 10.64 -12.79
CA GLN A 257 -9.64 11.70 -12.17
C GLN A 257 -8.14 11.60 -12.50
N LYS A 258 -7.60 10.38 -12.57
CA LYS A 258 -6.15 10.16 -12.67
C LYS A 258 -5.65 9.93 -14.09
N LEU A 259 -6.52 9.54 -15.03
CA LEU A 259 -6.13 9.18 -16.39
C LEU A 259 -6.74 10.13 -17.43
N PRO A 260 -6.00 10.47 -18.49
CA PRO A 260 -6.47 11.37 -19.54
C PRO A 260 -7.45 10.72 -20.53
N SER A 261 -7.53 9.38 -20.54
CA SER A 261 -8.29 8.61 -21.54
C SER A 261 -9.45 7.86 -20.91
N THR A 262 -10.54 7.75 -21.66
CA THR A 262 -11.68 6.91 -21.28
C THR A 262 -11.27 5.45 -21.25
N ILE A 263 -11.64 4.76 -20.16
CA ILE A 263 -11.38 3.33 -19.97
C ILE A 263 -12.54 2.54 -20.55
N SER A 264 -12.24 1.44 -21.27
CA SER A 264 -13.28 0.59 -21.85
C SER A 264 -14.09 -0.14 -20.74
N PRO A 265 -15.36 -0.50 -20.99
CA PRO A 265 -16.16 -1.27 -20.03
C PRO A 265 -15.51 -2.59 -19.61
N GLU A 266 -14.80 -3.26 -20.52
CA GLU A 266 -14.10 -4.53 -20.26
C GLU A 266 -12.92 -4.32 -19.31
N CYS A 267 -12.15 -3.24 -19.52
CA CYS A 267 -11.07 -2.87 -18.62
C CYS A 267 -11.61 -2.51 -17.22
N LEU A 268 -12.69 -1.73 -17.15
CA LEU A 268 -13.34 -1.37 -15.89
C LEU A 268 -13.77 -2.62 -15.11
N ARG A 269 -14.48 -3.54 -15.79
CA ARG A 269 -14.92 -4.81 -15.19
C ARG A 269 -13.74 -5.67 -14.74
N ALA A 270 -12.69 -5.77 -15.55
CA ALA A 270 -11.50 -6.55 -15.20
C ALA A 270 -10.76 -5.96 -13.99
N VAL A 271 -10.58 -4.64 -13.94
CA VAL A 271 -9.97 -3.94 -12.81
C VAL A 271 -10.81 -4.12 -11.55
N TYR A 272 -12.13 -3.97 -11.65
CA TYR A 272 -13.07 -4.18 -10.54
C TYR A 272 -12.91 -5.57 -9.92
N LEU A 273 -12.96 -6.61 -10.75
CA LEU A 273 -12.79 -7.99 -10.28
C LEU A 273 -11.38 -8.23 -9.69
N LYS A 274 -10.33 -7.65 -10.27
CA LYS A 274 -8.96 -7.80 -9.76
C LYS A 274 -8.72 -7.10 -8.44
N ILE A 275 -9.37 -5.96 -8.20
CA ILE A 275 -9.33 -5.29 -6.90
C ILE A 275 -10.08 -6.10 -5.86
N TYR A 276 -11.24 -6.67 -6.19
CA TYR A 276 -11.93 -7.55 -5.26
C TYR A 276 -11.04 -8.74 -4.85
N ASP A 277 -10.56 -9.48 -5.86
CA ASP A 277 -9.75 -10.68 -5.73
C ASP A 277 -8.41 -10.44 -5.00
N GLY A 278 -7.74 -9.32 -5.28
CA GLY A 278 -6.39 -9.04 -4.79
C GLY A 278 -6.29 -8.05 -3.63
N LEU A 279 -7.41 -7.59 -3.08
CA LEU A 279 -7.43 -6.63 -1.96
C LEU A 279 -8.67 -6.77 -1.06
N ILE A 280 -9.87 -6.64 -1.63
CA ILE A 280 -11.10 -6.56 -0.81
C ILE A 280 -11.38 -7.90 -0.14
N SER A 281 -11.27 -9.01 -0.86
CA SER A 281 -11.49 -10.35 -0.29
C SER A 281 -10.51 -10.71 0.83
N GLU A 282 -9.28 -10.16 0.82
CA GLU A 282 -8.32 -10.32 1.94
C GLU A 282 -8.82 -9.56 3.18
N ILE A 283 -9.31 -8.33 2.99
CA ILE A 283 -9.86 -7.51 4.08
C ILE A 283 -11.11 -8.17 4.66
N ASP A 284 -12.03 -8.63 3.80
CA ASP A 284 -13.24 -9.34 4.19
C ASP A 284 -12.91 -10.61 5.01
N ALA A 285 -11.95 -11.41 4.53
CA ALA A 285 -11.55 -12.64 5.21
C ALA A 285 -10.95 -12.38 6.59
N ILE A 286 -10.04 -11.42 6.70
CA ILE A 286 -9.39 -11.07 7.97
C ILE A 286 -10.41 -10.56 8.99
N ASP A 287 -11.30 -9.68 8.54
CA ASP A 287 -12.27 -9.04 9.41
C ASP A 287 -13.34 -10.03 9.92
N ASN A 288 -13.75 -10.97 9.07
CA ASN A 288 -14.66 -12.05 9.44
C ASN A 288 -13.98 -13.24 10.14
N GLY A 289 -12.67 -13.18 10.38
CA GLY A 289 -11.92 -14.26 11.05
C GLY A 289 -11.83 -15.55 10.23
N VAL A 290 -11.88 -15.47 8.90
CA VAL A 290 -11.78 -16.62 8.00
C VAL A 290 -10.31 -17.07 7.93
N PRO A 291 -10.00 -18.35 8.19
CA PRO A 291 -8.63 -18.85 8.09
C PRO A 291 -8.17 -18.87 6.63
N MET A 292 -6.85 -18.73 6.40
CA MET A 292 -6.28 -18.76 5.05
C MET A 292 -6.43 -20.11 4.33
N PHE A 293 -6.58 -21.21 5.08
CA PHE A 293 -6.82 -22.54 4.55
C PHE A 293 -7.45 -23.43 5.63
N GLU A 294 -8.17 -24.45 5.19
CA GLU A 294 -8.80 -25.45 6.06
C GLU A 294 -7.78 -26.45 6.61
N GLY A 295 -8.00 -26.90 7.85
CA GLY A 295 -7.40 -28.15 8.35
C GLY A 295 -5.93 -28.11 8.81
N GLY A 296 -5.37 -26.96 9.21
CA GLY A 296 -4.04 -26.91 9.84
C GLY A 296 -3.54 -25.53 10.22
N GLU A 297 -2.33 -25.48 10.79
CA GLU A 297 -1.63 -24.23 11.14
C GLU A 297 -0.60 -23.86 10.06
N PRO A 298 -0.44 -22.57 9.74
CA PRO A 298 0.55 -22.16 8.75
C PRO A 298 1.96 -22.35 9.28
N ARG A 299 2.87 -22.76 8.39
CA ARG A 299 4.30 -22.90 8.74
C ARG A 299 4.94 -21.55 9.12
N TYR A 300 4.35 -20.43 8.69
CA TYR A 300 4.74 -19.08 9.05
C TYR A 300 3.53 -18.13 8.96
N ASN A 301 3.52 -17.07 9.76
CA ASN A 301 2.43 -16.09 9.77
C ASN A 301 2.80 -14.84 8.97
N ILE A 302 1.84 -14.30 8.21
CA ILE A 302 1.95 -12.99 7.57
C ILE A 302 1.43 -11.95 8.58
N SER A 303 2.33 -11.14 9.14
CA SER A 303 1.97 -10.11 10.13
C SER A 303 1.99 -8.68 9.58
N THR A 304 2.09 -8.52 8.25
CA THR A 304 2.29 -7.23 7.57
C THR A 304 1.20 -6.90 6.55
N HIS A 305 0.08 -7.62 6.58
CA HIS A 305 -1.07 -7.36 5.71
C HIS A 305 -1.65 -5.95 5.96
N LEU A 306 -2.50 -5.47 5.05
CA LEU A 306 -3.01 -4.10 5.12
C LEU A 306 -3.77 -3.83 6.42
N SER A 307 -4.59 -4.79 6.88
CA SER A 307 -5.32 -4.63 8.15
C SER A 307 -4.41 -4.52 9.37
N ALA A 308 -3.28 -5.23 9.42
CA ALA A 308 -2.29 -5.09 10.49
C ALA A 308 -1.62 -3.70 10.46
N ARG A 309 -1.37 -3.16 9.26
CA ARG A 309 -0.80 -1.82 9.08
C ARG A 309 -1.79 -0.72 9.46
N VAL A 310 -3.09 -0.90 9.16
CA VAL A 310 -4.16 -0.01 9.62
C VAL A 310 -4.31 -0.07 11.14
N ALA A 311 -4.30 -1.26 11.72
CA ALA A 311 -4.39 -1.45 13.17
C ALA A 311 -3.27 -0.69 13.92
N ALA A 312 -2.09 -0.54 13.33
CA ALA A 312 -0.97 0.20 13.92
C ALA A 312 -1.20 1.73 14.06
N PHE A 313 -2.24 2.29 13.43
CA PHE A 313 -2.64 3.69 13.64
C PHE A 313 -3.49 3.87 14.90
N ASN A 314 -4.12 2.80 15.41
CA ASN A 314 -4.85 2.87 16.68
C ASN A 314 -3.90 3.20 17.84
N PRO A 315 -4.42 3.80 18.95
CA PRO A 315 -3.63 4.01 20.16
C PRO A 315 -3.07 2.69 20.68
N ALA A 316 -1.80 2.67 21.10
CA ALA A 316 -1.29 1.52 21.82
C ALA A 316 -2.00 1.36 23.17
N TRP A 317 -2.10 0.13 23.66
CA TRP A 317 -2.78 -0.20 24.91
C TRP A 317 -2.24 0.55 26.14
N ASN A 318 -1.00 1.03 26.06
CA ASN A 318 -0.28 1.74 27.11
C ASN A 318 -0.14 3.26 26.86
N GLU A 319 -0.88 3.80 25.90
CA GLU A 319 -1.00 5.24 25.65
C GLU A 319 -2.21 5.82 26.39
N PRO A 320 -2.17 7.11 26.79
CA PRO A 320 -3.38 7.80 27.20
C PRO A 320 -4.45 7.75 26.10
N PRO A 321 -5.75 7.70 26.45
CA PRO A 321 -6.82 7.79 25.46
C PRO A 321 -6.67 9.05 24.59
N PRO A 322 -6.99 8.97 23.29
CA PRO A 322 -7.02 10.14 22.43
C PRO A 322 -8.08 11.14 22.91
N ALA A 323 -7.95 12.40 22.47
CA ALA A 323 -8.99 13.40 22.74
C ALA A 323 -10.35 12.90 22.20
N PRO A 324 -11.47 13.16 22.91
CA PRO A 324 -12.80 12.80 22.44
C PRO A 324 -13.02 13.31 21.01
N GLU A 325 -13.62 12.47 20.17
CA GLU A 325 -13.94 12.78 18.77
C GLU A 325 -12.73 13.10 17.88
N SER A 326 -11.50 12.83 18.33
CA SER A 326 -10.30 13.01 17.52
C SER A 326 -10.32 12.10 16.29
N MET A 327 -10.20 12.71 15.10
CA MET A 327 -10.16 12.01 13.82
C MET A 327 -8.74 11.79 13.28
N GLU A 328 -7.71 12.38 13.89
CA GLU A 328 -6.34 12.42 13.35
C GLU A 328 -5.80 11.03 12.95
N ARG A 329 -5.96 10.03 13.83
CA ARG A 329 -5.50 8.65 13.57
C ARG A 329 -6.30 7.95 12.50
N PHE A 330 -7.61 8.20 12.48
CA PHE A 330 -8.51 7.61 11.48
C PHE A 330 -8.22 8.20 10.11
N GLU A 331 -8.08 9.52 10.00
CA GLU A 331 -7.72 10.22 8.76
C GLU A 331 -6.34 9.80 8.26
N ALA A 332 -5.37 9.61 9.15
CA ALA A 332 -4.06 9.08 8.80
C ALA A 332 -4.14 7.64 8.25
N ALA A 333 -4.92 6.76 8.89
CA ALA A 333 -5.18 5.41 8.39
C ALA A 333 -5.92 5.42 7.05
N GLN A 334 -6.91 6.31 6.90
CA GLN A 334 -7.69 6.49 5.69
C GLN A 334 -6.82 6.94 4.51
N ALA A 335 -5.95 7.93 4.73
CA ALA A 335 -5.00 8.37 3.71
C ALA A 335 -4.02 7.23 3.32
N TYR A 336 -3.61 6.41 4.28
CA TYR A 336 -2.73 5.26 4.04
C TYR A 336 -3.41 4.18 3.19
N VAL A 337 -4.58 3.70 3.62
CA VAL A 337 -5.34 2.66 2.92
C VAL A 337 -5.81 3.15 1.55
N GLY A 338 -6.24 4.42 1.47
CA GLY A 338 -6.71 5.03 0.25
C GLY A 338 -5.62 5.16 -0.82
N LYS A 339 -4.40 5.50 -0.40
CA LYS A 339 -3.24 5.48 -1.30
C LYS A 339 -3.00 4.08 -1.88
N GLU A 340 -3.01 3.05 -1.03
CA GLU A 340 -2.78 1.67 -1.48
C GLU A 340 -3.88 1.18 -2.43
N PHE A 341 -5.14 1.52 -2.15
CA PHE A 341 -6.28 1.23 -3.01
C PHE A 341 -6.14 1.91 -4.39
N VAL A 342 -5.88 3.21 -4.42
CA VAL A 342 -5.69 3.97 -5.67
C VAL A 342 -4.50 3.43 -6.47
N ASP A 343 -3.37 3.15 -5.81
CA ASP A 343 -2.20 2.57 -6.48
C ASP A 343 -2.51 1.22 -7.14
N LYS A 344 -3.30 0.37 -6.48
CA LYS A 344 -3.75 -0.91 -7.07
C LYS A 344 -4.70 -0.70 -8.24
N VAL A 345 -5.66 0.23 -8.14
CA VAL A 345 -6.57 0.57 -9.26
C VAL A 345 -5.77 1.02 -10.48
N LEU A 346 -4.83 1.94 -10.29
CA LEU A 346 -3.97 2.43 -11.36
C LEU A 346 -3.04 1.35 -11.91
N TYR A 347 -2.47 0.49 -11.05
CA TYR A 347 -1.68 -0.64 -11.48
C TYR A 347 -2.47 -1.57 -12.41
N TYR A 348 -3.68 -1.97 -12.00
CA TYR A 348 -4.46 -2.90 -12.81
C TYR A 348 -4.88 -2.29 -14.15
N ALA A 349 -5.30 -1.02 -14.14
CA ALA A 349 -5.73 -0.34 -15.36
C ALA A 349 -4.57 -0.01 -16.33
N GLN A 350 -3.44 0.47 -15.82
CA GLN A 350 -2.35 1.00 -16.67
C GLN A 350 -1.24 0.01 -16.97
N ARG A 351 -1.05 -1.03 -16.14
CA ARG A 351 0.12 -1.93 -16.23
C ARG A 351 -0.26 -3.38 -16.42
N TRP A 352 -1.31 -3.85 -15.74
CA TRP A 352 -1.76 -5.23 -15.87
C TRP A 352 -2.65 -5.41 -17.11
N TRP A 353 -3.72 -4.61 -17.25
CA TRP A 353 -4.71 -4.78 -18.33
C TRP A 353 -4.10 -4.73 -19.74
N PRO A 354 -3.20 -3.77 -20.08
CA PRO A 354 -2.58 -3.75 -21.40
C PRO A 354 -1.74 -5.00 -21.72
N GLY A 355 -1.29 -5.74 -20.70
CA GLY A 355 -0.60 -7.01 -20.87
C GLY A 355 -1.47 -8.07 -21.55
N ARG A 356 -2.80 -8.00 -21.44
CA ARG A 356 -3.72 -8.98 -22.01
C ARG A 356 -3.57 -9.08 -23.52
N ASP A 357 -3.47 -7.95 -24.22
CA ASP A 357 -3.32 -7.91 -25.68
C ASP A 357 -1.99 -8.53 -26.13
N LEU A 358 -0.91 -8.29 -25.39
CA LEU A 358 0.40 -8.87 -25.68
C LEU A 358 0.37 -10.40 -25.53
N VAL A 359 -0.27 -10.90 -24.47
CA VAL A 359 -0.41 -12.35 -24.25
C VAL A 359 -1.33 -12.97 -25.29
N ALA A 360 -2.43 -12.31 -25.65
CA ALA A 360 -3.35 -12.80 -26.69
C ALA A 360 -2.64 -12.92 -28.05
N LYS A 361 -1.82 -11.93 -28.43
CA LYS A 361 -0.99 -11.99 -29.64
C LYS A 361 0.02 -13.13 -29.59
N ALA A 362 0.75 -13.27 -28.47
CA ALA A 362 1.72 -14.36 -28.29
C ALA A 362 1.06 -15.74 -28.33
N LEU A 363 -0.13 -15.87 -27.76
CA LEU A 363 -0.91 -17.10 -27.80
C LEU A 363 -1.37 -17.41 -29.24
N ALA A 364 -1.82 -16.40 -29.99
CA ALA A 364 -2.23 -16.57 -31.39
C ALA A 364 -1.04 -16.98 -32.30
N SER A 365 0.15 -16.42 -32.09
CA SER A 365 1.36 -16.71 -32.89
C SER A 365 2.15 -17.92 -32.41
N ARG A 366 1.78 -18.59 -31.31
CA ARG A 366 2.54 -19.71 -30.73
C ARG A 366 3.02 -20.79 -31.72
N LYS A 367 2.19 -21.13 -32.71
CA LYS A 367 2.51 -22.15 -33.73
C LYS A 367 3.57 -21.69 -34.74
N THR A 368 3.78 -20.38 -34.89
CA THR A 368 4.88 -19.83 -35.68
C THR A 368 6.19 -19.80 -34.90
N VAL A 369 6.12 -19.79 -33.55
CA VAL A 369 7.29 -19.90 -32.68
C VAL A 369 7.79 -21.34 -32.61
N HIS A 370 6.87 -22.28 -32.37
CA HIS A 370 7.15 -23.72 -32.37
C HIS A 370 5.89 -24.49 -32.78
N GLU A 371 6.04 -25.52 -33.63
CA GLU A 371 4.90 -26.24 -34.23
C GLU A 371 3.94 -26.87 -33.20
N SER A 372 4.46 -27.29 -32.03
CA SER A 372 3.64 -27.84 -30.95
C SER A 372 2.70 -26.81 -30.32
N GLY A 373 3.01 -25.51 -30.45
CA GLY A 373 2.31 -24.41 -29.79
C GLY A 373 2.54 -24.34 -28.27
N GLU A 374 3.49 -25.10 -27.73
CA GLU A 374 3.82 -25.14 -26.31
C GLU A 374 4.83 -24.06 -25.88
N ILE A 375 5.37 -23.30 -26.84
CA ILE A 375 6.32 -22.22 -26.61
C ILE A 375 5.68 -20.91 -27.07
N LEU A 376 5.53 -19.97 -26.15
CA LEU A 376 5.08 -18.61 -26.44
C LEU A 376 6.29 -17.67 -26.52
N GLU A 377 6.17 -16.62 -27.31
CA GLU A 377 7.11 -15.52 -27.31
C GLU A 377 6.38 -14.21 -27.09
N LEU A 378 6.77 -13.46 -26.06
CA LEU A 378 6.30 -12.11 -25.82
C LEU A 378 7.23 -11.12 -26.51
N GLU A 379 6.65 -10.25 -27.34
CA GLU A 379 7.35 -9.13 -28.00
C GLU A 379 8.05 -8.21 -26.97
N GLN A 380 7.42 -8.06 -25.80
CA GLN A 380 7.98 -7.38 -24.65
C GLN A 380 7.49 -8.02 -23.36
N PHE A 381 8.29 -7.94 -22.29
CA PHE A 381 7.85 -8.41 -20.98
C PHE A 381 6.59 -7.65 -20.50
N CYS A 382 5.63 -8.41 -19.99
CA CYS A 382 4.42 -7.88 -19.35
C CYS A 382 3.94 -8.82 -18.23
N PRO A 383 3.01 -8.40 -17.36
CA PRO A 383 2.33 -9.30 -16.42
C PRO A 383 1.50 -10.34 -17.19
N TRP A 384 2.09 -11.48 -17.52
CA TRP A 384 1.49 -12.42 -18.49
C TRP A 384 0.70 -13.57 -17.85
N LYS A 385 1.05 -13.98 -16.62
CA LYS A 385 0.57 -15.24 -16.03
C LYS A 385 -0.95 -15.31 -16.02
N GLU A 386 -1.62 -14.44 -15.26
CA GLU A 386 -3.08 -14.49 -15.11
C GLU A 386 -3.83 -14.37 -16.44
N HIS A 387 -3.38 -13.48 -17.32
CA HIS A 387 -3.94 -13.33 -18.67
C HIS A 387 -3.84 -14.63 -19.47
N LEU A 388 -2.70 -15.33 -19.37
CA LEU A 388 -2.51 -16.59 -20.07
C LEU A 388 -3.54 -17.63 -19.62
N TYR A 389 -3.75 -17.82 -18.32
CA TYR A 389 -4.73 -18.82 -17.84
C TYR A 389 -6.16 -18.47 -18.28
N GLN A 390 -6.54 -17.19 -18.21
CA GLN A 390 -7.86 -16.74 -18.67
C GLN A 390 -8.05 -16.99 -20.17
N LEU A 391 -7.07 -16.58 -20.98
CA LEU A 391 -7.12 -16.76 -22.44
C LEU A 391 -7.06 -18.24 -22.84
N GLU A 392 -6.34 -19.07 -22.10
CA GLU A 392 -6.33 -20.52 -22.31
C GLU A 392 -7.69 -21.15 -22.06
N GLU A 393 -8.40 -20.74 -21.00
CA GLU A 393 -9.76 -21.21 -20.72
C GLU A 393 -10.73 -20.75 -21.82
N GLU A 394 -10.70 -19.47 -22.18
CA GLU A 394 -11.53 -18.89 -23.24
C GLU A 394 -11.33 -19.55 -24.63
N GLN A 395 -10.12 -20.06 -24.90
CA GLN A 395 -9.74 -20.62 -26.20
C GLN A 395 -9.61 -22.16 -26.19
N ASN A 396 -9.93 -22.83 -25.08
CA ASN A 396 -9.74 -24.28 -24.90
C ASN A 396 -8.28 -24.75 -25.15
N LEU A 397 -7.32 -24.00 -24.61
CA LEU A 397 -5.88 -24.25 -24.70
C LEU A 397 -5.22 -24.53 -23.34
N SER A 398 -6.02 -24.81 -22.31
CA SER A 398 -5.54 -25.06 -20.94
C SER A 398 -4.44 -26.12 -20.90
N GLY A 399 -3.29 -25.73 -20.35
CA GLY A 399 -2.15 -26.64 -20.18
C GLY A 399 -1.26 -26.80 -21.40
N VAL A 400 -1.58 -26.19 -22.56
CA VAL A 400 -0.76 -26.31 -23.78
C VAL A 400 0.56 -25.54 -23.65
N PRO A 401 0.59 -24.20 -23.47
CA PRO A 401 1.83 -23.47 -23.20
C PRO A 401 2.63 -24.04 -22.01
N LYS A 402 3.91 -24.34 -22.25
CA LYS A 402 4.88 -24.83 -21.25
C LYS A 402 5.97 -23.81 -20.97
N TYR A 403 6.34 -23.02 -21.97
CA TYR A 403 7.40 -22.02 -21.88
C TYR A 403 6.96 -20.67 -22.46
N VAL A 404 7.49 -19.60 -21.87
CA VAL A 404 7.36 -18.24 -22.39
C VAL A 404 8.77 -17.66 -22.59
N LEU A 405 9.03 -17.19 -23.80
CA LEU A 405 10.25 -16.49 -24.19
C LEU A 405 9.99 -14.98 -24.16
N TYR A 406 10.97 -14.22 -23.67
CA TYR A 406 10.93 -12.76 -23.78
C TYR A 406 12.32 -12.16 -23.71
N ASN A 407 12.49 -11.01 -24.36
CA ASN A 407 13.69 -10.19 -24.19
C ASN A 407 13.59 -9.38 -22.89
N ASN A 408 14.54 -9.56 -21.98
CA ASN A 408 14.61 -8.77 -20.74
C ASN A 408 15.39 -7.46 -20.97
N ARG A 409 16.48 -7.55 -21.72
CA ARG A 409 17.32 -6.43 -22.21
C ARG A 409 18.22 -6.93 -23.32
N GLU A 410 19.02 -6.03 -23.88
CA GLU A 410 20.03 -6.36 -24.88
C GLU A 410 20.91 -7.54 -24.42
N ASN A 411 21.04 -8.55 -25.29
CA ASN A 411 21.76 -9.79 -25.03
C ASN A 411 21.29 -10.58 -23.78
N ASP A 412 20.01 -10.47 -23.40
CA ASP A 412 19.44 -11.12 -22.22
C ASP A 412 18.03 -11.65 -22.50
N TRP A 413 17.97 -12.79 -23.18
CA TRP A 413 16.74 -13.52 -23.44
C TRP A 413 16.42 -14.49 -22.32
N ARG A 414 15.15 -14.56 -21.96
CA ARG A 414 14.63 -15.41 -20.88
C ARG A 414 13.76 -16.50 -21.46
N VAL A 415 13.90 -17.69 -20.88
CA VAL A 415 12.94 -18.79 -20.99
C VAL A 415 12.37 -19.03 -19.60
N ILE A 416 11.08 -18.77 -19.41
CA ILE A 416 10.38 -19.02 -18.14
C ILE A 416 9.33 -20.10 -18.33
N CYS A 417 9.23 -21.01 -17.38
CA CYS A 417 8.26 -22.10 -17.39
C CYS A 417 6.88 -21.59 -16.98
N VAL A 418 5.83 -22.12 -17.59
CA VAL A 418 4.44 -21.85 -17.20
C VAL A 418 4.11 -22.67 -15.95
N PRO A 419 3.69 -22.05 -14.84
CA PRO A 419 3.32 -22.80 -13.65
C PRO A 419 2.02 -23.62 -13.87
N ASN A 420 1.69 -24.54 -12.95
CA ASN A 420 0.41 -25.25 -13.01
C ASN A 420 -0.77 -24.33 -12.66
N GLN A 421 -0.51 -23.34 -11.80
CA GLN A 421 -1.44 -22.29 -11.37
C GLN A 421 -0.63 -20.99 -11.20
N PRO A 422 -1.22 -19.78 -11.33
CA PRO A 422 -0.49 -18.51 -11.32
C PRO A 422 0.54 -18.34 -10.17
N SER A 423 0.18 -18.79 -8.96
CA SER A 423 0.99 -18.73 -7.73
C SER A 423 1.81 -19.99 -7.44
N SER A 424 1.69 -21.05 -8.25
CA SER A 424 2.40 -22.32 -8.00
C SER A 424 3.89 -22.22 -8.29
N PHE A 425 4.69 -22.89 -7.46
CA PHE A 425 6.12 -23.14 -7.71
C PHE A 425 6.35 -24.38 -8.59
N VAL A 426 5.31 -25.17 -8.84
CA VAL A 426 5.36 -26.34 -9.73
C VAL A 426 5.00 -25.91 -11.14
N CYS A 427 5.90 -26.18 -12.08
CA CYS A 427 5.73 -25.86 -13.49
C CYS A 427 5.12 -27.02 -14.28
N ARG A 428 4.39 -26.68 -15.35
CA ARG A 428 3.84 -27.66 -16.29
C ARG A 428 4.94 -28.49 -16.93
N LYS A 429 6.08 -27.84 -17.20
CA LYS A 429 7.33 -28.48 -17.58
C LYS A 429 8.50 -27.59 -17.13
N PHE A 430 9.43 -28.15 -16.37
CA PHE A 430 10.63 -27.45 -15.96
C PHE A 430 11.69 -27.48 -17.06
N LEU A 431 12.72 -26.63 -16.96
CA LEU A 431 13.91 -26.75 -17.80
C LEU A 431 14.67 -28.06 -17.50
N ALA A 432 15.43 -28.52 -18.49
CA ALA A 432 16.16 -29.78 -18.45
C ALA A 432 16.96 -29.92 -17.14
N LYS A 433 16.78 -31.06 -16.45
CA LYS A 433 17.33 -31.31 -15.11
C LYS A 433 18.86 -31.14 -15.04
N PRO A 434 19.68 -31.58 -16.02
CA PRO A 434 21.12 -31.38 -15.98
C PRO A 434 21.54 -29.91 -15.89
N TRP A 435 20.76 -28.99 -16.47
CA TRP A 435 21.12 -27.58 -16.53
C TRP A 435 20.87 -26.83 -15.21
N ARG A 436 20.04 -27.37 -14.32
CA ARG A 436 19.52 -26.64 -13.18
C ARG A 436 20.62 -26.28 -12.18
N GLY A 437 20.79 -24.98 -11.91
CA GLY A 437 21.84 -24.46 -11.04
C GLY A 437 23.18 -24.24 -11.74
N VAL A 438 23.29 -24.58 -13.02
CA VAL A 438 24.51 -24.42 -13.84
C VAL A 438 24.50 -23.04 -14.51
N ARG A 439 25.69 -22.47 -14.74
CA ARG A 439 25.86 -21.12 -15.30
C ARG A 439 26.97 -21.04 -16.33
N ASP A 440 26.90 -20.00 -17.15
CA ASP A 440 27.93 -19.51 -18.07
C ASP A 440 28.55 -20.63 -18.92
N GLU A 441 29.89 -20.67 -19.02
CA GLU A 441 30.62 -21.61 -19.89
C GLU A 441 30.29 -23.08 -19.61
N GLU A 442 30.02 -23.43 -18.35
CA GLU A 442 29.64 -24.78 -17.96
C GLU A 442 28.27 -25.15 -18.54
N LEU A 443 27.31 -24.24 -18.48
CA LEU A 443 25.98 -24.43 -19.05
C LEU A 443 26.04 -24.48 -20.58
N GLU A 444 26.80 -23.60 -21.22
CA GLU A 444 26.98 -23.58 -22.67
C GLU A 444 27.61 -24.91 -23.16
N LYS A 445 28.65 -25.39 -22.47
CA LYS A 445 29.29 -26.68 -22.78
C LYS A 445 28.35 -27.87 -22.56
N MET A 446 27.61 -27.88 -21.45
CA MET A 446 26.71 -28.98 -21.08
C MET A 446 25.48 -29.04 -21.99
N SER A 447 24.90 -27.89 -22.32
CA SER A 447 23.71 -27.82 -23.18
C SER A 447 24.04 -27.93 -24.66
N GLY A 448 25.28 -27.59 -25.07
CA GLY A 448 25.64 -27.42 -26.48
C GLY A 448 24.94 -26.23 -27.14
N ILE A 449 24.37 -25.30 -26.35
CA ILE A 449 23.62 -24.14 -26.84
C ILE A 449 24.45 -22.87 -26.60
N PRO A 450 24.99 -22.25 -27.67
CA PRO A 450 25.78 -21.04 -27.56
C PRO A 450 25.05 -19.92 -26.82
N GLY A 451 25.76 -19.20 -25.95
CA GLY A 451 25.25 -18.06 -25.19
C GLY A 451 24.33 -18.41 -24.02
N ALA A 452 24.14 -19.69 -23.68
CA ALA A 452 23.37 -20.08 -22.49
C ALA A 452 24.11 -19.61 -21.22
N ASN A 453 23.47 -18.80 -20.38
CA ASN A 453 24.16 -18.08 -19.29
C ASN A 453 23.72 -18.50 -17.88
N PHE A 454 22.49 -18.95 -17.65
CA PHE A 454 22.11 -19.61 -16.41
C PHE A 454 20.81 -20.41 -16.53
N VAL A 455 20.63 -21.35 -15.62
CA VAL A 455 19.32 -21.93 -15.27
C VAL A 455 19.18 -21.94 -13.74
N HIS A 456 18.04 -21.47 -13.22
CA HIS A 456 17.78 -21.49 -11.78
C HIS A 456 17.81 -22.92 -11.23
N GLN A 457 18.19 -23.13 -9.96
CA GLN A 457 18.30 -24.47 -9.36
C GLN A 457 17.01 -25.29 -9.40
N SER A 458 15.84 -24.65 -9.27
CA SER A 458 14.56 -25.36 -9.45
C SER A 458 14.17 -25.56 -10.91
N GLY A 459 14.86 -24.93 -11.87
CA GLY A 459 14.61 -25.09 -13.31
C GLY A 459 13.43 -24.29 -13.87
N PHE A 460 12.81 -23.40 -13.10
CA PHE A 460 11.65 -22.63 -13.57
C PHE A 460 12.00 -21.53 -14.57
N ILE A 461 13.26 -21.09 -14.61
CA ILE A 461 13.71 -20.01 -15.49
C ILE A 461 15.17 -20.22 -15.90
N GLY A 462 15.49 -19.84 -17.13
CA GLY A 462 16.83 -19.81 -17.67
C GLY A 462 17.07 -18.60 -18.57
N GLY A 463 18.31 -18.43 -18.98
CA GLY A 463 18.74 -17.30 -19.81
C GLY A 463 19.70 -17.70 -20.91
N ASN A 464 19.58 -16.97 -22.03
CA ASN A 464 20.52 -17.02 -23.14
C ASN A 464 20.82 -15.60 -23.63
N ARG A 465 21.97 -15.39 -24.27
CA ARG A 465 22.32 -14.11 -24.90
C ARG A 465 21.49 -13.81 -26.15
N THR A 466 20.95 -14.83 -26.81
CA THR A 466 20.24 -14.71 -28.10
C THR A 466 18.82 -15.26 -28.01
N ARG A 467 17.95 -14.76 -28.89
CA ARG A 467 16.58 -15.27 -29.06
C ARG A 467 16.60 -16.74 -29.47
N GLU A 468 17.43 -17.05 -30.46
CA GLU A 468 17.57 -18.38 -31.05
C GLU A 468 18.09 -19.38 -30.02
N GLY A 469 19.04 -18.97 -29.19
CA GLY A 469 19.55 -19.79 -28.10
C GLY A 469 18.49 -20.04 -27.01
N ALA A 470 17.71 -19.02 -26.62
CA ALA A 470 16.62 -19.21 -25.66
C ALA A 470 15.53 -20.15 -26.20
N LEU A 471 15.20 -20.06 -27.49
CA LEU A 471 14.28 -20.99 -28.16
C LEU A 471 14.83 -22.41 -28.18
N LYS A 472 16.12 -22.61 -28.52
CA LYS A 472 16.78 -23.92 -28.44
C LYS A 472 16.75 -24.50 -27.03
N MET A 473 16.93 -23.67 -26.00
CA MET A 473 16.83 -24.12 -24.61
C MET A 473 15.43 -24.62 -24.27
N ALA A 474 14.39 -23.91 -24.72
CA ALA A 474 13.00 -24.32 -24.52
C ALA A 474 12.67 -25.62 -25.28
N ILE A 475 13.10 -25.75 -26.54
CA ILE A 475 12.88 -26.96 -27.36
C ILE A 475 13.56 -28.17 -26.74
N ALA A 476 14.86 -28.08 -26.43
CA ALA A 476 15.57 -29.20 -25.83
C ALA A 476 15.05 -29.57 -24.42
N SER A 477 14.52 -28.60 -23.67
CA SER A 477 13.82 -28.88 -22.41
C SER A 477 12.45 -29.53 -22.63
N LEU A 478 11.75 -29.20 -23.73
CA LEU A 478 10.47 -29.80 -24.11
C LEU A 478 10.63 -31.29 -24.47
N GLU A 479 11.71 -31.63 -25.16
CA GLU A 479 12.06 -32.99 -25.58
C GLU A 479 12.70 -33.83 -24.46
N ALA A 480 13.26 -33.17 -23.43
CA ALA A 480 13.87 -33.87 -22.30
C ALA A 480 12.83 -34.73 -21.56
N ALA A 481 13.25 -35.96 -21.25
CA ALA A 481 12.46 -36.89 -20.45
C ALA A 481 12.16 -36.30 -19.07
N GLU A 482 10.92 -36.45 -18.63
CA GLU A 482 10.54 -36.15 -17.25
C GLU A 482 11.02 -37.30 -16.38
N GLU A 483 12.16 -37.11 -15.70
CA GLU A 483 12.56 -38.03 -14.64
C GLU A 483 11.65 -37.79 -13.43
N ASN A 484 10.74 -38.76 -13.20
CA ASN A 484 9.85 -38.86 -12.04
C ASN A 484 10.57 -38.62 -10.71
#